data_AF-A0A1Q7RK91-F1
#
_entry.id   AF-A0A1Q7RK91-F1
#
_cell.length_a   1.000
_cell.length_b   1.000
_cell.length_c   1.000
_cell.angle_alpha   90.00
_cell.angle_beta   90.00
_cell.angle_gamma   90.00
#
_symmetry.space_group_name_H-M   'P 1'
#
loop_
_entity.id
_entity.type
_entity.pdbx_description
1 polymer ?
#
loop_
_entity_poly.entity_id
_entity_poly.type
_entity_poly.pdbx_seq_one_letter_code
_entity_poly.pdbx_strand_id
1 'polypeptide(L)'
;MSERVIFRVTLRSLLMTGAVGLLLVSLALSARPLWAQKVQESYKDKFNIAEETGGVAIATSSDGKYVYVAGRNGVIVSADYGKTGTWVQTVRMK
;
A
#
# COMPACT_ATOMS: atom_id res chain seq x y z
N MET A 1 54.83 14.33 8.99
CA MET A 1 53.95 13.33 9.66
C MET A 1 52.49 13.79 9.78
N SER A 2 52.20 15.10 9.77
CA SER A 2 50.86 15.71 9.92
C SER A 2 49.88 15.49 8.75
N GLU A 3 50.33 15.66 7.49
CA GLU A 3 49.43 15.67 6.32
C GLU A 3 48.71 14.35 6.03
N ARG A 4 49.38 13.21 6.26
CA ARG A 4 48.76 11.88 6.08
C ARG A 4 47.65 11.59 7.09
N VAL A 5 47.72 12.21 8.28
CA VAL A 5 46.70 12.07 9.32
C VAL A 5 45.49 12.92 8.96
N ILE A 6 45.71 14.17 8.52
CA ILE A 6 44.65 15.08 8.07
C ILE A 6 43.88 14.49 6.88
N PHE A 7 44.59 13.97 5.87
CA PHE A 7 43.97 13.34 4.70
C PHE A 7 43.10 12.11 5.05
N ARG A 8 43.54 11.29 6.02
CA ARG A 8 42.76 10.13 6.49
C ARG A 8 41.51 10.55 7.26
N VAL A 9 41.56 11.65 8.01
CA VAL A 9 40.41 12.17 8.75
C VAL A 9 39.38 12.78 7.81
N THR A 10 39.80 13.56 6.81
CA THR A 10 38.89 14.12 5.80
C THR A 10 38.25 13.04 4.92
N LEU A 11 39.01 12.02 4.50
CA LEU A 11 38.46 10.90 3.72
C LEU A 11 37.41 10.10 4.51
N ARG A 12 37.65 9.84 5.81
CA ARG A 12 36.68 9.15 6.67
C ARG A 12 35.40 9.96 6.86
N SER A 13 35.51 11.27 7.06
CA SER A 13 34.36 12.16 7.17
C SER A 13 33.51 12.17 5.90
N LEU A 14 34.17 12.20 4.73
CA LEU A 14 33.50 12.14 3.43
C LEU A 14 32.74 10.82 3.23
N LEU A 15 33.39 9.69 3.55
CA LEU A 15 32.77 8.36 3.46
C LEU A 15 31.57 8.20 4.40
N MET A 16 31.67 8.71 5.64
CA MET A 16 30.56 8.68 6.59
C MET A 16 29.38 9.53 6.11
N THR A 17 29.65 10.72 5.55
CA THR A 17 28.60 11.59 4.99
C THR A 17 27.90 10.92 3.81
N GLY A 18 28.67 10.28 2.93
CA GLY A 18 28.13 9.49 1.82
C GLY A 18 27.26 8.33 2.31
N ALA A 19 27.72 7.58 3.31
CA ALA A 19 26.98 6.45 3.87
C ALA A 19 25.65 6.88 4.53
N VAL A 20 25.65 7.99 5.28
CA VAL A 20 24.43 8.54 5.88
C VAL A 20 23.45 9.01 4.80
N GLY A 21 23.95 9.68 3.75
CA GLY A 21 23.11 10.08 2.62
C GLY A 21 22.46 8.88 1.94
N LEU A 22 23.22 7.80 1.72
CA LEU A 22 22.74 6.57 1.09
C LEU A 22 21.73 5.82 1.98
N LEU A 23 21.95 5.83 3.30
CA LEU A 23 20.99 5.31 4.28
C LEU A 23 19.67 6.10 4.25
N LEU A 24 19.73 7.44 4.20
CA LEU A 24 18.52 8.28 4.16
C LEU A 24 17.74 8.08 2.86
N VAL A 25 18.42 7.98 1.72
CA VAL A 25 17.79 7.71 0.41
C VAL A 25 17.14 6.33 0.39
N SER A 26 17.83 5.30 0.89
CA SER A 26 17.25 3.96 0.98
C SER A 26 16.05 3.91 1.94
N LEU A 27 16.10 4.62 3.06
CA LEU A 27 14.93 4.77 3.95
C LEU A 27 13.76 5.45 3.23
N ALA A 28 14.00 6.56 2.54
CA ALA A 28 12.98 7.30 1.81
C ALA A 28 12.35 6.49 0.66
N LEU A 29 13.15 5.67 -0.04
CA LEU A 29 12.66 4.76 -1.08
C LEU A 29 11.89 3.56 -0.49
N SER A 30 12.28 3.08 0.69
CA SER A 30 11.61 1.98 1.39
C SER A 30 10.33 2.41 2.11
N ALA A 31 10.24 3.69 2.47
CA ALA A 31 9.02 4.30 2.95
C ALA A 31 8.02 4.34 1.79
N ARG A 32 7.22 3.28 1.68
CA ARG A 32 6.03 3.27 0.81
C ARG A 32 5.26 4.55 1.09
N PRO A 33 4.76 5.24 0.06
CA PRO A 33 4.16 6.54 0.27
C PRO A 33 3.03 6.44 1.29
N LEU A 34 3.19 7.13 2.42
CA LEU A 34 2.12 7.53 3.34
C LEU A 34 1.23 8.58 2.66
N TRP A 35 0.97 8.45 1.36
CA TRP A 35 0.00 9.29 0.69
C TRP A 35 -1.33 8.88 1.25
N ALA A 36 -1.84 9.78 2.11
CA ALA A 36 -3.20 9.86 2.56
C ALA A 36 -4.11 9.06 1.64
N GLN A 37 -4.73 8.02 2.19
CA GLN A 37 -5.81 7.30 1.57
C GLN A 37 -6.74 8.34 0.96
N LYS A 38 -6.77 8.43 -0.39
CA LYS A 38 -7.51 9.46 -1.10
C LYS A 38 -8.92 9.47 -0.50
N VAL A 39 -9.34 10.61 0.07
CA VAL A 39 -10.70 10.76 0.60
C VAL A 39 -11.64 10.34 -0.52
N GLN A 40 -12.49 9.36 -0.21
CA GLN A 40 -13.29 8.71 -1.24
C GLN A 40 -14.53 9.58 -1.51
N GLU A 41 -14.35 10.60 -2.35
CA GLU A 41 -15.31 11.69 -2.58
C GLU A 41 -16.56 11.28 -3.36
N SER A 42 -16.55 10.15 -4.09
CA SER A 42 -17.69 9.69 -4.88
C SER A 42 -17.91 8.18 -4.74
N TYR A 43 -19.15 7.81 -4.39
CA TYR A 43 -19.62 6.42 -4.33
C TYR A 43 -20.10 5.87 -5.68
N LYS A 44 -20.42 6.75 -6.65
CA LYS A 44 -21.10 6.36 -7.89
C LYS A 44 -20.23 5.54 -8.85
N ASP A 45 -18.91 5.71 -8.80
CA ASP A 45 -17.97 4.94 -9.63
C ASP A 45 -17.44 3.69 -8.89
N LYS A 46 -17.90 3.42 -7.66
CA LYS A 46 -17.52 2.20 -6.95
C LYS A 46 -18.22 1.01 -7.60
N PHE A 47 -17.57 -0.14 -7.59
CA PHE A 47 -18.17 -1.43 -7.96
C PHE A 47 -19.50 -1.61 -7.22
N ASN A 48 -20.62 -1.34 -7.92
CA ASN A 48 -21.94 -1.47 -7.35
C ASN A 48 -22.35 -2.94 -7.42
N ILE A 49 -21.95 -3.70 -6.42
CA ILE A 49 -22.27 -5.13 -6.25
C ILE A 49 -23.67 -5.35 -5.68
N ALA A 50 -24.22 -4.35 -4.99
CA ALA A 50 -25.51 -4.39 -4.33
C ALA A 50 -26.57 -3.62 -5.13
N GLU A 51 -27.84 -3.89 -4.85
CA GLU A 51 -28.98 -3.08 -5.29
C GLU A 51 -29.60 -2.44 -4.05
N GLU A 52 -30.30 -1.31 -4.18
CA GLU A 52 -30.92 -0.62 -3.03
C GLU A 52 -31.84 -1.53 -2.20
N THR A 53 -32.45 -2.53 -2.82
CA THR A 53 -33.36 -3.49 -2.17
C THR A 53 -32.76 -4.90 -2.04
N GLY A 54 -31.52 -5.09 -2.51
CA GLY A 54 -30.84 -6.39 -2.53
C GLY A 54 -30.09 -6.68 -1.24
N GLY A 55 -30.11 -7.94 -0.82
CA GLY A 55 -29.27 -8.40 0.29
C GLY A 55 -27.78 -8.39 -0.06
N VAL A 56 -26.94 -8.16 0.95
CA VAL A 56 -25.49 -8.27 0.84
C VAL A 56 -25.01 -9.28 1.88
N ALA A 57 -24.13 -10.19 1.45
CA ALA A 57 -23.45 -11.13 2.34
C ALA A 57 -21.94 -10.85 2.33
N ILE A 58 -21.33 -10.95 3.51
CA ILE A 58 -19.89 -10.74 3.71
C ILE A 58 -19.32 -11.95 4.42
N ALA A 59 -18.18 -12.44 3.95
CA ALA A 59 -17.44 -13.52 4.59
C ALA A 59 -15.95 -13.24 4.54
N THR A 60 -15.24 -13.65 5.59
CA THR A 60 -13.78 -13.64 5.66
C THR A 60 -13.28 -15.08 5.53
N SER A 61 -12.20 -15.29 4.78
CA SER A 61 -11.55 -16.60 4.71
C SER A 61 -11.03 -17.01 6.08
N SER A 62 -10.92 -18.31 6.33
CA SER A 62 -10.48 -18.85 7.62
C SER A 62 -9.07 -18.43 8.04
N ASP A 63 -8.22 -18.10 7.06
CA ASP A 63 -6.87 -17.57 7.27
C ASP A 63 -6.84 -16.03 7.47
N GLY A 64 -8.00 -15.36 7.42
CA GLY A 64 -8.12 -13.91 7.55
C GLY A 64 -7.59 -13.11 6.35
N LYS A 65 -7.07 -13.78 5.31
CA LYS A 65 -6.37 -13.13 4.21
C LYS A 65 -7.29 -12.49 3.19
N TYR A 66 -8.50 -13.00 3.04
CA TYR A 66 -9.45 -12.57 2.02
C TYR A 66 -10.79 -12.18 2.64
N VAL A 67 -11.37 -11.08 2.13
CA VAL A 67 -12.77 -10.72 2.39
C VAL A 67 -13.54 -10.81 1.08
N TYR A 68 -14.67 -11.50 1.13
CA TYR A 68 -15.61 -11.67 0.03
C TYR A 68 -16.88 -10.91 0.32
N VAL A 69 -17.39 -10.19 -0.68
CA VAL A 69 -18.70 -9.53 -0.62
C VAL A 69 -19.52 -10.00 -1.81
N ALA A 70 -20.67 -10.60 -1.52
CA ALA A 70 -21.61 -11.09 -2.51
C ALA A 70 -22.88 -10.22 -2.50
N GLY A 71 -23.30 -9.82 -3.70
CA GLY A 71 -24.56 -9.11 -3.93
C GLY A 71 -25.15 -9.48 -5.29
N ARG A 72 -26.23 -8.80 -5.68
CA ARG A 72 -26.97 -9.11 -6.91
C ARG A 72 -26.10 -9.11 -8.17
N ASN A 73 -25.14 -8.18 -8.27
CA ASN A 73 -24.37 -8.00 -9.51
C ASN A 73 -23.09 -8.85 -9.56
N GLY A 74 -22.79 -9.61 -8.49
CA GLY A 74 -21.59 -10.42 -8.44
C GLY A 74 -20.97 -10.61 -7.07
N VAL A 75 -19.73 -11.10 -7.10
CA VAL A 75 -18.87 -11.27 -5.93
C VAL A 75 -17.59 -10.50 -6.15
N ILE A 76 -17.21 -9.67 -5.19
CA ILE A 76 -15.89 -9.05 -5.12
C ILE A 76 -15.07 -9.68 -4.00
N VAL A 77 -13.75 -9.66 -4.17
CA VAL A 77 -12.78 -10.13 -3.20
C VAL A 77 -11.68 -9.08 -3.00
N SER A 78 -11.18 -8.95 -1.78
CA SER A 78 -9.93 -8.23 -1.52
C SER A 78 -9.03 -9.04 -0.59
N ALA A 79 -7.74 -9.06 -0.94
CA ALA A 79 -6.67 -9.63 -0.11
C ALA A 79 -6.00 -8.58 0.81
N ASP A 80 -6.42 -7.32 0.70
CA ASP A 80 -5.91 -6.16 1.44
C ASP A 80 -7.08 -5.16 1.60
N TYR A 81 -8.09 -5.59 2.36
CA TYR A 81 -9.39 -4.92 2.47
C TYR A 81 -9.31 -3.55 3.17
N GLY A 82 -8.18 -3.21 3.79
CA GLY A 82 -7.90 -1.87 4.31
C GLY A 82 -7.44 -0.86 3.25
N LYS A 83 -7.08 -1.32 2.04
CA LYS A 83 -6.52 -0.48 0.98
C LYS A 83 -7.54 -0.21 -0.13
N THR A 84 -7.82 1.06 -0.38
CA THR A 84 -8.70 1.47 -1.49
C THR A 84 -8.18 0.98 -2.84
N GLY A 85 -9.06 0.44 -3.67
CA GLY A 85 -8.75 0.02 -5.05
C GLY A 85 -8.17 -1.39 -5.20
N THR A 86 -8.04 -2.16 -4.11
CA THR A 86 -7.55 -3.56 -4.16
C THR A 86 -8.66 -4.59 -4.40
N TRP A 87 -9.92 -4.16 -4.37
CA TRP A 87 -11.08 -5.02 -4.57
C TRP A 87 -11.21 -5.41 -6.04
N VAL A 88 -11.39 -6.70 -6.30
CA VAL A 88 -11.51 -7.27 -7.64
C VAL A 88 -12.81 -8.06 -7.72
N GLN A 89 -13.57 -7.88 -8.81
CA GLN A 89 -14.75 -8.69 -9.08
C GLN A 89 -14.33 -10.07 -9.61
N THR A 90 -14.66 -11.12 -8.85
CA THR A 90 -14.34 -12.50 -9.21
C THR A 90 -15.49 -13.23 -9.87
N VAL A 91 -16.75 -12.82 -9.63
CA VAL A 91 -17.93 -13.38 -10.28
C VAL A 91 -18.80 -12.23 -10.76
N ARG A 92 -19.29 -12.33 -12.00
CA ARG A 92 -20.26 -11.40 -12.59
C ARG A 92 -21.57 -12.12 -12.80
N MET A 93 -22.64 -11.60 -12.21
CA MET A 93 -23.99 -12.12 -12.46
C MET A 93 -24.53 -11.50 -13.76
N LYS A 94 -25.34 -12.28 -14.48
CA LYS A 94 -25.99 -11.86 -15.73
C LYS A 94 -27.28 -11.09 -15.45
#